data_AF-A0AAP9HCS5-F1
#
_entry.id   AF-A0AAP9HCS5-F1
#
_cell.length_a   1.000
_cell.length_b   1.000
_cell.length_c   1.000
_cell.angle_alpha   90.00
_cell.angle_beta   90.00
_cell.angle_gamma   90.00
#
_symmetry.space_group_name_H-M   'P 1'
#
loop_
_entity.id
_entity.type
_entity.pdbx_description
1 polymer ?
#
loop_
_entity_poly.entity_id
_entity_poly.type
_entity_poly.pdbx_seq_one_letter_code
_entity_poly.pdbx_strand_id
1 'polypeptide(L)'
;MATNEENKRLELLTKYTNWIKKSKLKLLIVFIIYCTVLLLNFLFFKNHRIFTTASLLMFTYIIYVGSLIWFINNKLIAKIDSVDFKIK
;
A
#
# COMPACT_ATOMS: atom_id res chain seq x y z
N MET A 1 14.36 31.80 -1.96
CA MET A 1 13.73 31.43 -0.67
C MET A 1 12.45 30.69 -1.04
N ALA A 2 12.40 29.36 -0.85
CA ALA A 2 11.22 28.58 -1.23
C ALA A 2 10.00 29.12 -0.48
N THR A 3 8.90 29.34 -1.19
CA THR A 3 7.68 29.88 -0.59
C THR A 3 7.07 28.85 0.37
N ASN A 4 6.39 29.29 1.44
CA ASN A 4 5.81 28.41 2.46
C ASN A 4 4.91 27.30 1.86
N GLU A 5 4.32 27.57 0.69
CA GLU A 5 3.52 26.62 -0.09
C GLU A 5 4.36 25.51 -0.75
N GLU A 6 5.53 25.82 -1.30
CA GLU A 6 6.46 24.83 -1.86
C GLU A 6 6.97 23.85 -0.79
N ASN A 7 7.25 24.36 0.42
CA ASN A 7 7.67 23.52 1.54
C ASN A 7 6.55 22.55 1.97
N LYS A 8 5.30 23.02 2.06
CA LYS A 8 4.14 22.16 2.37
C LYS A 8 3.88 21.11 1.29
N ARG A 9 4.09 21.46 0.01
CA ARG A 9 4.00 20.51 -1.12
C ARG A 9 5.04 19.41 -1.01
N LEU A 10 6.30 19.76 -0.77
CA LEU A 10 7.39 18.81 -0.59
C LEU A 10 7.17 17.90 0.63
N GLU A 11 6.63 18.44 1.71
CA GLU A 11 6.26 17.65 2.89
C GLU A 11 5.18 16.61 2.58
N LEU A 12 4.12 17.00 1.85
CA LEU A 12 3.04 16.10 1.45
C LEU A 12 3.52 15.02 0.46
N LEU A 13 4.31 15.39 -0.54
CA LEU A 13 4.95 14.44 -1.46
C LEU A 13 5.79 13.41 -0.71
N THR A 14 6.60 13.88 0.24
CA THR A 14 7.45 13.01 1.06
C THR A 14 6.60 12.09 1.92
N LYS A 15 5.51 12.59 2.51
CA LYS A 15 4.56 11.81 3.32
C LYS A 15 3.87 10.71 2.51
N TYR A 16 3.35 11.04 1.32
CA TYR A 16 2.71 10.05 0.45
C TYR A 16 3.71 9.01 -0.06
N THR A 17 4.91 9.44 -0.48
CA THR A 17 5.97 8.54 -0.94
C THR A 17 6.42 7.58 0.17
N ASN A 18 6.62 8.09 1.39
CA ASN A 18 6.94 7.27 2.55
C ASN A 18 5.81 6.30 2.91
N TRP A 19 4.56 6.74 2.81
CA TRP A 19 3.40 5.89 3.03
C TRP A 19 3.38 4.73 2.02
N ILE A 20 3.57 5.00 0.72
CA ILE A 20 3.62 3.98 -0.32
C ILE A 20 4.77 3.00 -0.05
N LYS A 21 5.96 3.50 0.32
CA LYS A 21 7.12 2.66 0.65
C LYS A 21 6.81 1.73 1.83
N LYS A 22 6.19 2.25 2.90
CA LYS A 22 5.78 1.47 4.07
C LYS A 22 4.72 0.41 3.72
N SER A 23 3.75 0.76 2.87
CA SER A 23 2.70 -0.15 2.43
C SER A 23 3.23 -1.27 1.54
N LYS A 24 4.19 -0.99 0.65
CA LYS A 24 4.91 -2.02 -0.12
C LYS A 24 5.66 -3.00 0.79
N LEU A 25 6.33 -2.47 1.82
CA LEU A 25 7.06 -3.31 2.79
C LEU A 25 6.10 -4.20 3.59
N LYS A 26 4.95 -3.65 4.02
CA LYS A 26 3.89 -4.45 4.68
C LYS A 26 3.34 -5.55 3.77
N LEU A 27 3.12 -5.26 2.48
CA LEU A 27 2.71 -6.27 1.49
C LEU A 27 3.71 -7.43 1.43
N LEU A 28 5.01 -7.12 1.43
CA LEU A 28 6.07 -8.13 1.39
C LEU A 28 6.05 -9.01 2.65
N ILE A 29 5.89 -8.42 3.83
CA ILE A 29 5.75 -9.17 5.09
C ILE A 29 4.52 -10.09 5.06
N VAL A 30 3.36 -9.57 4.64
CA VAL A 30 2.13 -10.37 4.55
C VAL A 30 2.27 -11.50 3.54
N PHE A 31 2.99 -11.27 2.43
CA PHE A 31 3.30 -12.31 1.45
C PHE A 31 4.18 -13.43 2.04
N ILE A 32 5.19 -13.08 2.84
CA ILE A 32 6.01 -14.08 3.55
C ILE A 32 5.13 -14.92 4.47
N ILE A 33 4.25 -14.28 5.27
CA ILE A 33 3.32 -14.98 6.16
C ILE A 33 2.41 -15.93 5.37
N TYR A 34 1.87 -15.48 4.23
CA TYR A 34 1.06 -16.31 3.35
C TYR A 34 1.82 -17.55 2.87
N CYS A 35 3.07 -17.39 2.42
CA CYS A 35 3.91 -18.52 2.02
C CYS A 35 4.15 -19.49 3.19
N THR A 36 4.40 -18.98 4.41
CA THR A 36 4.56 -19.82 5.60
C THR A 36 3.28 -20.61 5.92
N VAL A 37 2.11 -19.98 5.85
CA VAL A 37 0.81 -20.64 6.07
C VAL A 37 0.56 -21.73 5.03
N LEU A 38 0.89 -21.46 3.75
CA LEU A 38 0.78 -22.46 2.69
C LEU A 38 1.70 -23.64 2.91
N LEU A 39 2.97 -23.40 3.28
CA LEU A 39 3.93 -24.46 3.57
C LEU A 39 3.48 -25.33 4.76
N LEU A 40 3.02 -24.69 5.84
CA LEU A 40 2.46 -25.41 7.00
C LEU A 40 1.22 -26.24 6.62
N ASN A 41 0.32 -25.67 5.81
CA ASN A 41 -0.86 -26.39 5.34
C ASN A 41 -0.45 -27.58 4.45
N PHE A 42 0.58 -27.44 3.61
CA PHE A 42 1.08 -28.52 2.75
C PHE A 42 1.73 -29.64 3.56
N LEU A 43 2.55 -29.29 4.56
CA LEU A 43 3.30 -30.25 5.39
C LEU A 43 2.41 -31.04 6.36
N PHE A 44 1.47 -30.36 7.04
CA PHE A 44 0.74 -30.97 8.18
C PHE A 44 -0.72 -31.28 7.90
N PHE A 45 -1.46 -30.36 7.28
CA PHE A 45 -2.93 -30.43 7.25
C PHE A 45 -3.51 -30.94 5.93
N LYS A 46 -2.81 -30.71 4.81
CA LYS A 46 -3.26 -30.97 3.42
C LYS A 46 -4.71 -30.56 3.17
N ASN A 47 -5.14 -29.46 3.81
CA ASN A 47 -6.53 -29.05 3.79
C ASN A 47 -6.78 -28.05 2.65
N HIS A 48 -7.56 -28.46 1.66
CA HIS A 48 -7.92 -27.63 0.51
C HIS A 48 -8.68 -26.36 0.91
N ARG A 49 -9.50 -26.40 1.96
CA ARG A 49 -10.29 -25.23 2.39
C ARG A 49 -9.40 -24.11 2.93
N ILE A 50 -8.33 -24.46 3.66
CA ILE A 50 -7.34 -23.49 4.15
C ILE A 50 -6.59 -22.86 2.98
N PHE A 51 -6.19 -23.67 1.99
CA PHE A 51 -5.52 -23.19 0.78
C PHE A 51 -6.38 -22.16 0.01
N THR A 52 -7.65 -22.49 -0.24
CA THR A 52 -8.56 -21.61 -0.97
C THR A 52 -8.84 -20.32 -0.19
N THR A 53 -9.07 -20.42 1.12
CA THR A 53 -9.37 -19.26 1.97
C THR A 53 -8.16 -18.32 2.08
N ALA A 54 -6.96 -18.87 2.31
CA ALA A 54 -5.73 -18.09 2.38
C ALA A 54 -5.42 -17.39 1.05
N SER A 55 -5.62 -18.10 -0.07
CA SER A 55 -5.41 -17.52 -1.41
C SER A 55 -6.40 -16.39 -1.70
N LEU A 56 -7.68 -16.54 -1.32
CA LEU A 56 -8.69 -15.50 -1.47
C LEU A 56 -8.36 -14.27 -0.62
N LEU A 57 -7.94 -14.47 0.64
CA LEU A 57 -7.52 -13.39 1.54
C LEU A 57 -6.32 -12.64 0.97
N MET A 58 -5.31 -13.34 0.44
CA MET A 58 -4.15 -12.67 -0.13
C MET A 58 -4.50 -11.91 -1.40
N PHE A 59 -5.34 -12.49 -2.26
CA PHE A 59 -5.80 -11.85 -3.50
C PHE A 59 -6.56 -10.54 -3.22
N THR A 60 -7.53 -10.59 -2.30
CA THR A 60 -8.29 -9.39 -1.89
C THR A 60 -7.41 -8.32 -1.26
N TYR A 61 -6.42 -8.72 -0.45
CA TYR A 61 -5.46 -7.79 0.14
C TYR A 61 -4.57 -7.11 -0.90
N ILE A 62 -4.08 -7.84 -1.91
CA ILE A 62 -3.29 -7.29 -3.01
C ILE A 62 -4.11 -6.24 -3.77
N ILE A 63 -5.36 -6.56 -4.13
CA ILE A 63 -6.24 -5.63 -4.84
C ILE A 63 -6.47 -4.36 -4.01
N TYR A 64 -6.73 -4.51 -2.72
CA TYR A 64 -6.92 -3.38 -1.81
C TYR A 64 -5.70 -2.46 -1.78
N VAL A 65 -4.51 -3.00 -1.51
CA VAL A 65 -3.29 -2.17 -1.42
C VAL A 65 -2.92 -1.58 -2.77
N GLY A 66 -3.06 -2.35 -3.86
CA GLY A 66 -2.82 -1.87 -5.23
C GLY A 66 -3.73 -0.69 -5.59
N SER A 67 -5.03 -0.81 -5.29
CA SER A 67 -6.01 0.26 -5.51
C SER A 67 -5.69 1.50 -4.69
N LEU A 68 -5.25 1.33 -3.44
CA LEU A 68 -4.90 2.46 -2.58
C LEU A 68 -3.64 3.19 -3.05
N ILE A 69 -2.61 2.44 -3.48
CA ILE A 69 -1.39 3.02 -4.07
C ILE A 69 -1.75 3.78 -5.36
N TRP A 70 -2.59 3.19 -6.22
CA TRP A 70 -3.05 3.85 -7.44
C TRP A 70 -3.80 5.15 -7.13
N PHE A 71 -4.71 5.13 -6.15
CA PHE A 71 -5.45 6.32 -5.73
C PHE A 71 -4.52 7.42 -5.24
N ILE A 72 -3.54 7.10 -4.39
CA ILE A 72 -2.57 8.09 -3.89
C ILE A 72 -1.76 8.69 -5.03
N ASN A 73 -1.22 7.87 -5.94
CA ASN A 73 -0.41 8.37 -7.05
C ASN A 73 -1.25 9.23 -8.03
N ASN A 74 -2.42 8.72 -8.43
CA ASN A 74 -3.15 9.28 -9.56
C ASN A 74 -4.16 10.36 -9.15
N LYS A 75 -4.58 10.40 -7.88
CA LYS A 75 -5.52 11.42 -7.38
C LYS A 75 -4.90 12.39 -6.39
N LEU A 76 -3.97 11.97 -5.52
CA LEU A 76 -3.37 12.87 -4.52
C LEU A 76 -2.08 13.51 -5.05
N ILE A 77 -1.12 12.72 -5.53
CA ILE A 77 0.16 13.22 -6.02
C ILE A 77 -0.03 13.95 -7.35
N ALA A 78 -0.72 13.36 -8.33
CA ALA A 78 -0.90 13.98 -9.65
C ALA A 78 -1.71 15.30 -9.62
N LYS A 79 -2.50 15.55 -8.57
CA LYS A 79 -3.25 16.79 -8.39
C LYS A 79 -2.62 17.75 -7.39
N ILE A 80 -1.46 17.42 -6.82
CA ILE A 80 -0.83 18.22 -5.78
C ILE A 80 -0.44 19.61 -6.28
N ASP A 81 -0.12 19.73 -7.58
CA ASP A 81 0.20 21.01 -8.23
C ASP A 81 -1.01 21.94 -8.37
N SER A 82 -2.22 21.36 -8.46
CA SER A 82 -3.49 22.09 -8.53
C SER A 82 -4.04 22.52 -7.17
N VAL A 83 -3.39 22.12 -6.07
CA VAL A 83 -3.76 22.53 -4.73
C VAL A 83 -3.18 23.91 -4.46
N ASP A 84 -4.03 24.92 -4.50
CA ASP A 84 -3.73 26.28 -4.06
C ASP A 84 -3.74 26.27 -2.52
N PHE A 85 -2.55 26.29 -1.91
CA PHE A 85 -2.40 26.34 -0.45
C PHE A 85 -2.57 27.78 0.06
N LYS A 86 -3.52 28.52 -0.50
CA LYS A 86 -3.84 29.87 -0.02
C LYS A 86 -4.17 29.79 1.46
N ILE A 87 -3.22 30.31 2.24
CA ILE A 87 -3.35 30.52 3.68
C ILE A 87 -4.50 31.52 3.84
N LYS A 88 -5.62 31.07 4.39
CA LYS A 88 -6.68 31.97 4.86
C LYS A 88 -6.28 32.57 6.20
#